data_AF-A0ABD3F5C5-F1
#
_entry.id   AF-A0ABD3F5C5-F1
#
_cell.length_a   1.000
_cell.length_b   1.000
_cell.length_c   1.000
_cell.angle_alpha   90.00
_cell.angle_beta   90.00
_cell.angle_gamma   90.00
#
_symmetry.space_group_name_H-M   'P 1'
#
loop_
_entity.id
_entity.type
_entity.pdbx_description
1 polymer ?
#
loop_
_entity_poly.entity_id
_entity_poly.type
_entity_poly.pdbx_seq_one_letter_code
_entity_poly.pdbx_strand_id
1 'polypeptide(L)'
;MKAQHKRYFHSKTNARNGTALLQALKIQLFVHLVPFTIRNPDTAYIEAFKWETGQNGVLLEEKQRQRYLKKSHDILSVNISGKNIELVGSTDLLIMSADVKEFPHCVDLLPDVRMLIEVKRPDKIIKGAFYQTISELIALDYRANGLVVALLTDATSYWQFFWVSNKSNDHVSIKNVTLTQPSAAFAIIRAILTQSPKAHEISLPWLGEPAKPHKLRQLWRK
;
A
#
# COMPACT_ATOMS: atom_id res chain seq x y z
N MET A 1 -9.53 -34.82 -1.68
CA MET A 1 -9.86 -33.66 -2.56
C MET A 1 -8.67 -32.72 -2.61
N LYS A 2 -8.09 -32.46 -3.80
CA LYS A 2 -7.04 -31.44 -3.93
C LYS A 2 -7.67 -30.06 -3.75
N ALA A 3 -7.17 -29.27 -2.80
CA ALA A 3 -7.62 -27.89 -2.64
C ALA A 3 -7.35 -27.13 -3.96
N GLN A 4 -8.38 -26.48 -4.50
CA GLN A 4 -8.27 -25.74 -5.75
C GLN A 4 -7.37 -24.52 -5.55
N HIS A 5 -6.32 -24.41 -6.37
CA HIS A 5 -5.46 -23.23 -6.41
C HIS A 5 -6.24 -22.03 -6.94
N LYS A 6 -6.27 -20.93 -6.18
CA LYS A 6 -7.01 -19.71 -6.56
C LYS A 6 -6.05 -18.59 -6.90
N ARG A 7 -6.23 -17.99 -8.08
CA ARG A 7 -5.45 -16.85 -8.55
C ARG A 7 -6.29 -15.57 -8.48
N TYR A 8 -5.75 -14.53 -7.85
CA TYR A 8 -6.34 -13.19 -7.77
C TYR A 8 -5.42 -12.19 -8.46
N PHE A 9 -5.95 -11.49 -9.46
CA PHE A 9 -5.23 -10.39 -10.12
C PHE A 9 -5.58 -9.08 -9.42
N HIS A 10 -4.57 -8.32 -8.97
CA HIS A 10 -4.77 -7.06 -8.24
C HIS A 10 -5.75 -6.12 -8.97
N SER A 11 -5.48 -5.86 -10.25
CA SER A 11 -6.29 -4.99 -11.12
C SER A 11 -7.74 -5.46 -11.35
N LYS A 12 -8.08 -6.71 -11.00
CA LYS A 12 -9.43 -7.28 -11.11
C LYS A 12 -10.06 -7.53 -9.75
N THR A 13 -9.42 -7.12 -8.66
CA THR A 13 -9.91 -7.35 -7.30
C THR A 13 -10.93 -6.28 -6.92
N ASN A 14 -12.20 -6.65 -7.03
CA ASN A 14 -13.36 -5.86 -6.64
C ASN A 14 -13.90 -6.31 -5.26
N ALA A 15 -15.03 -5.76 -4.83
CA ALA A 15 -15.61 -6.09 -3.53
C ALA A 15 -15.94 -7.58 -3.34
N ARG A 16 -16.42 -8.26 -4.39
CA ARG A 16 -16.83 -9.66 -4.30
C ARG A 16 -15.63 -10.59 -4.11
N ASN A 17 -14.65 -10.53 -5.01
CA ASN A 17 -13.47 -11.39 -4.90
C ASN A 17 -12.49 -10.91 -3.83
N GLY A 18 -12.44 -9.61 -3.54
CA GLY A 18 -11.70 -9.05 -2.41
C GLY A 18 -12.23 -9.56 -1.08
N THR A 19 -13.54 -9.56 -0.85
CA THR A 19 -14.14 -10.16 0.37
C THR A 19 -13.80 -11.65 0.47
N ALA A 20 -13.93 -12.39 -0.64
CA ALA A 20 -13.58 -13.81 -0.66
C ALA A 20 -12.09 -14.07 -0.37
N LEU A 21 -11.20 -13.21 -0.86
CA LEU A 21 -9.76 -13.25 -0.58
C LEU A 21 -9.50 -13.04 0.92
N LEU A 22 -10.09 -12.00 1.52
CA LEU A 22 -9.91 -11.69 2.94
C LEU A 22 -10.43 -12.82 3.83
N GLN A 23 -11.59 -13.38 3.51
CA GLN A 23 -12.13 -14.56 4.21
C GLN A 23 -11.19 -15.76 4.13
N ALA A 24 -10.68 -16.08 2.92
CA ALA A 24 -9.78 -17.20 2.73
C ALA A 24 -8.44 -17.04 3.48
N LEU A 25 -8.00 -15.79 3.66
CA LEU A 25 -6.79 -15.44 4.41
C LEU A 25 -7.03 -15.19 5.90
N LYS A 26 -8.28 -15.28 6.38
CA LYS A 26 -8.71 -14.92 7.73
C LYS A 26 -8.27 -13.49 8.10
N ILE A 27 -8.47 -12.53 7.19
CA ILE A 27 -8.18 -11.11 7.41
C ILE A 27 -9.46 -10.36 7.74
N GLN A 28 -9.40 -9.53 8.78
CA GLN A 28 -10.45 -8.59 9.16
C GLN A 28 -10.02 -7.15 8.87
N LEU A 29 -10.99 -6.32 8.50
CA LEU A 29 -10.76 -4.91 8.19
C LEU A 29 -11.27 -4.04 9.33
N PHE A 30 -10.45 -3.10 9.77
CA PHE A 30 -10.82 -2.08 10.75
C PHE A 30 -10.63 -0.71 10.12
N VAL A 31 -11.73 0.02 9.96
CA VAL A 31 -11.75 1.35 9.36
C VAL A 31 -11.75 2.39 10.47
N HIS A 32 -10.75 3.27 10.47
CA HIS A 32 -10.76 4.48 11.27
C HIS A 32 -10.98 5.68 10.37
N LEU A 33 -12.11 6.37 10.56
CA LEU A 33 -12.28 7.71 10.01
C LEU A 33 -11.71 8.67 11.05
N VAL A 34 -10.62 9.35 10.71
CA VAL A 34 -9.97 10.30 11.62
C VAL A 34 -10.26 11.70 11.10
N PRO A 35 -11.06 12.51 11.82
CA PRO A 35 -11.03 13.95 11.65
C PRO A 35 -9.62 14.40 12.00
N PHE A 36 -8.87 14.91 11.02
CA PHE A 36 -7.50 15.32 11.26
C PHE A 36 -7.48 16.47 12.26
N THR A 37 -7.01 16.19 13.47
CA THR A 37 -6.76 17.18 14.51
C THR A 37 -5.25 17.33 14.64
N ILE A 38 -4.72 18.44 14.11
CA ILE A 38 -3.32 18.81 14.27
C ILE A 38 -3.04 18.96 15.76
N ARG A 39 -2.29 18.02 16.36
CA ARG A 39 -1.85 18.15 17.77
C ARG A 39 -0.71 19.17 17.94
N ASN A 40 -0.08 19.60 16.85
CA ASN A 40 1.00 20.57 16.87
C ASN A 40 0.91 21.53 15.66
N PRO A 41 0.48 22.79 15.84
CA PRO A 41 0.28 23.75 14.75
C PRO A 41 1.55 24.07 13.95
N ASP A 42 2.73 23.72 14.47
CA ASP A 42 4.02 23.96 13.81
C ASP A 42 4.43 22.87 12.80
N THR A 43 3.69 21.76 12.69
CA THR A 43 3.85 20.84 11.54
C THR A 43 3.10 21.39 10.34
N ALA A 44 3.67 22.47 9.78
CA ALA A 44 3.37 23.19 8.56
C ALA A 44 2.07 22.81 7.84
N TYR A 45 1.10 23.71 7.89
CA TYR A 45 0.06 23.82 6.87
C TYR A 45 0.73 23.84 5.48
N ILE A 46 0.56 22.76 4.73
CA ILE A 46 0.92 22.71 3.31
C ILE A 46 -0.34 23.15 2.57
N GLU A 47 -0.27 24.32 1.91
CA GLU A 47 -1.34 24.78 1.02
C GLU A 47 -1.68 23.71 -0.01
N ALA A 48 -2.95 23.68 -0.45
CA ALA A 48 -3.33 22.84 -1.58
C ALA A 48 -2.47 23.22 -2.78
N PHE A 49 -1.54 22.35 -3.15
CA PHE A 49 -0.60 22.61 -4.23
C PHE A 49 -1.12 22.01 -5.53
N LYS A 50 -0.81 22.67 -6.64
CA LYS A 50 -1.11 22.19 -7.97
C LYS A 50 0.06 21.34 -8.45
N TRP A 51 -0.23 20.16 -9.00
CA TRP A 51 0.79 19.37 -9.68
C TRP A 51 1.25 20.11 -10.93
N GLU A 52 2.53 20.47 -10.97
CA GLU A 52 3.19 20.97 -12.17
C GLU A 52 4.07 19.85 -12.74
N THR A 53 3.92 19.58 -14.04
CA THR A 53 4.81 18.64 -14.72
C THR A 53 6.14 19.35 -14.98
N GLY A 54 7.26 18.80 -14.48
CA GLY A 54 8.60 19.42 -14.49
C GLY A 54 9.26 19.63 -15.87
N GLN A 55 8.51 19.69 -16.96
CA GLN A 55 9.00 20.06 -18.28
C GLN A 55 7.99 20.98 -18.97
N ASN A 56 8.46 22.13 -19.48
CA ASN A 56 7.73 23.10 -20.31
C ASN A 56 7.28 22.53 -21.69
N GLY A 57 7.08 21.22 -21.80
CA GLY A 57 6.61 20.55 -22.98
C GLY A 57 5.60 19.50 -22.58
N VAL A 58 4.49 19.44 -23.30
CA VAL A 58 3.45 18.41 -23.14
C VAL A 58 4.13 17.05 -23.28
N LEU A 59 4.46 16.43 -22.16
CA LEU A 59 4.64 14.99 -22.08
C LEU A 59 3.25 14.43 -22.36
N LEU A 60 2.96 14.18 -23.65
CA LEU A 60 1.76 13.48 -24.06
C LEU A 60 1.65 12.25 -23.16
N GLU A 61 0.52 12.11 -22.49
CA GLU A 61 0.19 10.98 -21.62
C GLU A 61 0.63 9.65 -22.25
N GLU A 62 0.49 9.54 -23.57
CA GLU A 62 0.94 8.40 -24.38
C GLU A 62 2.45 8.13 -24.29
N LYS A 63 3.33 9.14 -24.34
CA LYS A 63 4.78 8.94 -24.18
C LYS A 63 5.17 8.48 -22.77
N GLN A 64 4.50 8.99 -21.74
CA GLN A 64 4.71 8.49 -20.38
C GLN A 64 4.17 7.07 -20.23
N ARG A 65 2.96 6.81 -20.74
CA ARG A 65 2.32 5.49 -20.77
C ARG A 65 3.18 4.46 -21.49
N GLN A 66 3.80 4.79 -22.63
CA GLN A 66 4.74 3.90 -23.34
C GLN A 66 6.02 3.62 -22.54
N ARG A 67 6.50 4.57 -21.72
CA ARG A 67 7.60 4.32 -20.78
C ARG A 67 7.19 3.37 -19.65
N TYR A 68 5.98 3.54 -19.09
CA TYR A 68 5.43 2.63 -18.07
C TYR A 68 5.13 1.22 -18.63
N LEU A 69 4.65 1.14 -19.87
CA LEU A 69 4.30 -0.13 -20.53
C LEU A 69 5.52 -1.00 -20.87
N LYS A 70 6.72 -0.40 -21.05
CA LYS A 70 7.87 -1.16 -21.58
C LYS A 70 8.50 -2.14 -20.59
N LYS A 71 8.14 -2.11 -19.30
CA LYS A 71 8.53 -3.12 -18.30
C LYS A 71 7.56 -3.14 -17.11
N SER A 72 6.31 -3.56 -17.32
CA SER A 72 5.48 -4.01 -16.18
C SER A 72 5.85 -5.45 -15.86
N HIS A 73 6.90 -5.66 -15.06
CA HIS A 73 7.04 -6.94 -14.37
C HIS A 73 6.02 -6.95 -13.23
N ASP A 74 5.27 -8.04 -13.05
CA ASP A 74 4.30 -8.17 -11.97
C ASP A 74 5.03 -8.34 -10.63
N ILE A 75 5.66 -7.27 -10.16
CA ILE A 75 6.57 -7.20 -9.00
C ILE A 75 5.85 -7.47 -7.67
N LEU A 76 4.53 -7.53 -7.65
CA LEU A 76 3.75 -7.95 -6.48
C LEU A 76 3.21 -9.38 -6.63
N SER A 77 3.55 -10.10 -7.70
CA SER A 77 3.15 -11.51 -7.82
C SER A 77 3.77 -12.35 -6.71
N VAL A 78 2.95 -13.15 -6.04
CA VAL A 78 3.38 -14.03 -4.96
C VAL A 78 2.43 -15.20 -4.72
N ASN A 79 3.01 -16.37 -4.44
CA ASN A 79 2.29 -17.53 -3.94
C ASN A 79 2.26 -17.53 -2.42
N ILE A 80 1.07 -17.45 -1.84
CA ILE A 80 0.86 -17.51 -0.39
C ILE A 80 0.91 -18.98 0.03
N SER A 81 2.09 -19.41 0.47
CA SER A 81 2.34 -20.76 0.98
C SER A 81 1.35 -21.10 2.10
N GLY A 82 0.81 -22.33 2.07
CA GLY A 82 -0.17 -22.81 3.05
C GLY A 82 -1.62 -22.37 2.81
N LYS A 83 -1.88 -21.51 1.81
CA LYS A 83 -3.23 -21.03 1.47
C LYS A 83 -3.73 -21.43 0.08
N ASN A 84 -2.85 -21.97 -0.77
CA ASN A 84 -3.15 -22.28 -2.18
C ASN A 84 -3.73 -21.06 -2.93
N ILE A 85 -3.21 -19.87 -2.61
CA ILE A 85 -3.62 -18.60 -3.21
C ILE A 85 -2.40 -17.97 -3.86
N GLU A 86 -2.58 -17.50 -5.09
CA GLU A 86 -1.63 -16.68 -5.81
C GLU A 86 -2.22 -15.29 -5.99
N LEU A 87 -1.43 -14.26 -5.64
CA LEU A 87 -1.70 -12.87 -5.95
C LEU A 87 -0.82 -12.49 -7.14
N VAL A 88 -1.37 -11.76 -8.11
CA VAL A 88 -0.68 -11.42 -9.37
C VAL A 88 -0.90 -9.96 -9.73
N GLY A 89 0.19 -9.27 -10.06
CA GLY A 89 0.17 -7.93 -10.63
C GLY A 89 1.28 -7.02 -10.10
N SER A 90 1.02 -5.72 -10.21
CA SER A 90 1.89 -4.63 -9.75
C SER A 90 1.02 -3.54 -9.10
N THR A 91 1.62 -2.39 -8.83
CA THR A 91 1.00 -1.15 -8.34
C THR A 91 1.50 0.04 -9.18
N ASP A 92 0.88 1.21 -9.03
CA ASP A 92 1.26 2.41 -9.77
C ASP A 92 2.63 2.99 -9.33
N LEU A 93 2.96 2.96 -8.03
CA LEU A 93 4.25 3.43 -7.51
C LEU A 93 4.72 2.60 -6.29
N LEU A 94 6.03 2.41 -6.18
CA LEU A 94 6.69 1.88 -4.99
C LEU A 94 7.76 2.87 -4.47
N ILE A 95 7.83 3.02 -3.14
CA ILE A 95 8.90 3.73 -2.45
C ILE A 95 9.82 2.70 -1.79
N MET A 96 11.09 2.69 -2.18
CA MET A 96 12.11 1.73 -1.72
C MET A 96 13.51 2.37 -1.65
N SER A 97 14.51 1.59 -1.25
CA SER A 97 15.89 2.09 -1.12
C SER A 97 16.40 2.73 -2.40
N ALA A 98 17.22 3.77 -2.27
CA ALA A 98 17.94 4.38 -3.37
C ALA A 98 18.94 3.41 -4.02
N ASP A 99 19.32 2.33 -3.33
CA ASP A 99 20.24 1.29 -3.84
C ASP A 99 19.77 0.69 -5.16
N VAL A 100 18.46 0.68 -5.44
CA VAL A 100 17.94 0.18 -6.74
C VAL A 100 18.37 1.02 -7.93
N LYS A 101 18.84 2.27 -7.71
CA LYS A 101 19.45 3.09 -8.76
C LYS A 101 20.82 2.58 -9.14
N GLU A 102 21.60 2.14 -8.16
CA GLU A 102 22.95 1.58 -8.35
C GLU A 102 22.89 0.11 -8.76
N PHE A 103 21.91 -0.64 -8.24
CA PHE A 103 21.70 -2.07 -8.48
C PHE A 103 20.28 -2.36 -8.98
N PRO A 104 19.92 -1.99 -10.24
CA PRO A 104 18.56 -2.17 -10.75
C PRO A 104 18.06 -3.62 -10.80
N HIS A 105 18.98 -4.58 -10.86
CA HIS A 105 18.65 -6.01 -10.85
C HIS A 105 18.12 -6.50 -9.49
N CYS A 106 18.32 -5.72 -8.42
CA CYS A 106 17.82 -6.05 -7.08
C CYS A 106 16.37 -5.59 -6.84
N VAL A 107 15.71 -4.95 -7.82
CA VAL A 107 14.36 -4.38 -7.63
C VAL A 107 13.34 -5.42 -7.15
N ASP A 108 13.41 -6.65 -7.66
CA ASP A 108 12.51 -7.74 -7.30
C ASP A 108 12.69 -8.24 -5.85
N LEU A 109 13.84 -7.94 -5.24
CA LEU A 109 14.11 -8.21 -3.82
C LEU A 109 13.44 -7.20 -2.89
N LEU A 110 12.88 -6.11 -3.44
CA LEU A 110 12.18 -5.06 -2.72
C LEU A 110 13.02 -4.48 -1.55
N PRO A 111 14.29 -4.05 -1.80
CA PRO A 111 15.19 -3.61 -0.75
C PRO A 111 14.64 -2.38 -0.03
N ASP A 112 14.47 -2.51 1.29
CA ASP A 112 13.88 -1.50 2.19
C ASP A 112 12.63 -0.81 1.62
N VAL A 113 11.78 -1.56 0.92
CA VAL A 113 10.48 -1.05 0.47
C VAL A 113 9.65 -0.60 1.68
N ARG A 114 9.07 0.59 1.58
CA ARG A 114 8.31 1.23 2.66
C ARG A 114 6.84 1.38 2.32
N MET A 115 6.55 1.62 1.05
CA MET A 115 5.22 2.05 0.66
C MET A 115 4.89 1.67 -0.78
N LEU A 116 3.64 1.25 -1.00
CA LEU A 116 3.02 1.27 -2.33
C LEU A 116 2.02 2.43 -2.41
N ILE A 117 1.88 3.00 -3.60
CA ILE A 117 0.90 4.03 -3.88
C ILE A 117 0.08 3.60 -5.09
N GLU A 118 -1.22 3.49 -4.88
CA GLU A 118 -2.21 3.23 -5.90
C GLU A 118 -2.98 4.54 -6.17
N VAL A 119 -2.86 5.03 -7.40
CA VAL A 119 -3.47 6.30 -7.80
C VAL A 119 -4.72 6.02 -8.61
N LYS A 120 -5.85 6.58 -8.18
CA LYS A 120 -7.15 6.35 -8.82
C LYS A 120 -7.93 7.63 -8.97
N ARG A 121 -8.61 7.72 -10.12
CA ARG A 121 -9.63 8.76 -10.32
C ARG A 121 -10.74 8.59 -9.28
N PRO A 122 -11.39 9.68 -8.83
CA PRO A 122 -12.42 9.63 -7.79
C PRO A 122 -13.54 8.60 -8.07
N ASP A 123 -13.96 8.45 -9.33
CA ASP A 123 -15.01 7.49 -9.72
C ASP A 123 -14.59 6.03 -9.50
N LYS A 124 -13.29 5.72 -9.60
CA LYS A 124 -12.74 4.37 -9.39
C LYS A 124 -12.54 4.05 -7.91
N ILE A 125 -12.25 5.05 -7.09
CA ILE A 125 -12.18 4.91 -5.63
C ILE A 125 -13.53 4.42 -5.10
N ILE A 126 -14.61 5.10 -5.50
CA ILE A 126 -16.00 4.75 -5.14
C ILE A 126 -16.37 3.34 -5.61
N LYS A 127 -15.85 2.92 -6.77
CA LYS A 127 -16.14 1.61 -7.39
C LYS A 127 -15.29 0.45 -6.85
N GLY A 128 -14.58 0.64 -5.74
CA GLY A 128 -13.96 -0.47 -5.01
C GLY A 128 -12.46 -0.68 -5.24
N ALA A 129 -11.72 0.35 -5.68
CA ALA A 129 -10.25 0.33 -5.71
C ALA A 129 -9.61 0.00 -4.35
N PHE A 130 -10.38 0.18 -3.27
CA PHE A 130 -10.07 -0.28 -1.92
C PHE A 130 -9.61 -1.75 -1.86
N TYR A 131 -10.33 -2.67 -2.50
CA TYR A 131 -10.00 -4.10 -2.44
C TYR A 131 -8.78 -4.47 -3.27
N GLN A 132 -8.58 -3.78 -4.41
CA GLN A 132 -7.35 -3.86 -5.18
C GLN A 132 -6.15 -3.45 -4.31
N THR A 133 -6.22 -2.26 -3.69
CA THR A 133 -5.14 -1.71 -2.85
C THR A 133 -4.80 -2.66 -1.69
N ILE A 134 -5.82 -3.26 -1.05
CA ILE A 134 -5.61 -4.24 0.01
C ILE A 134 -4.94 -5.51 -0.52
N SER A 135 -5.32 -6.00 -1.71
CA SER A 135 -4.67 -7.17 -2.29
C SER A 135 -3.19 -6.91 -2.59
N GLU A 136 -2.85 -5.71 -3.06
CA GLU A 136 -1.48 -5.26 -3.30
C GLU A 136 -0.70 -5.13 -1.98
N LEU A 137 -1.33 -4.58 -0.93
CA LEU A 137 -0.73 -4.52 0.42
C LEU A 137 -0.42 -5.92 0.95
N ILE A 138 -1.33 -6.88 0.81
CA ILE A 138 -1.12 -8.26 1.26
C ILE A 138 0.09 -8.87 0.55
N ALA A 139 0.18 -8.70 -0.76
CA ALA A 139 1.31 -9.18 -1.55
C ALA A 139 2.63 -8.53 -1.13
N LEU A 140 2.63 -7.20 -0.99
CA LEU A 140 3.81 -6.45 -0.56
C LEU A 140 4.25 -6.85 0.85
N ASP A 141 3.32 -6.94 1.80
CA ASP A 141 3.64 -7.32 3.19
C ASP A 141 4.19 -8.75 3.25
N TYR A 142 3.62 -9.67 2.48
CA TYR A 142 4.11 -11.04 2.42
C TYR A 142 5.54 -11.13 1.87
N ARG A 143 5.88 -10.32 0.86
CA ARG A 143 7.21 -10.30 0.23
C ARG A 143 8.26 -9.53 1.04
N ALA A 144 7.91 -8.34 1.51
CA ALA A 144 8.84 -7.40 2.12
C ALA A 144 9.38 -7.90 3.48
N ASN A 145 10.64 -7.54 3.78
CA ASN A 145 11.24 -7.82 5.08
C ASN A 145 10.76 -6.85 6.17
N GLY A 146 10.67 -5.56 5.83
CA GLY A 146 10.28 -4.49 6.74
C GLY A 146 8.78 -4.21 6.76
N LEU A 147 8.44 -3.17 7.50
CA LEU A 147 7.07 -2.68 7.62
C LEU A 147 6.68 -1.89 6.37
N VAL A 148 5.48 -2.17 5.87
CA VAL A 148 4.98 -1.56 4.64
C VAL A 148 3.60 -0.96 4.84
N VAL A 149 3.36 0.13 4.12
CA VAL A 149 2.09 0.85 4.09
C VAL A 149 1.59 0.92 2.65
N ALA A 150 0.29 0.84 2.45
CA ALA A 150 -0.33 1.14 1.16
C ALA A 150 -1.06 2.48 1.23
N LEU A 151 -1.02 3.26 0.15
CA LEU A 151 -1.82 4.47 -0.02
C LEU A 151 -2.69 4.34 -1.25
N LEU A 152 -4.01 4.48 -1.07
CA LEU A 152 -4.95 4.75 -2.15
C LEU A 152 -5.23 6.25 -2.19
N THR A 153 -5.00 6.89 -3.33
CA THR A 153 -5.20 8.34 -3.45
C THR A 153 -5.67 8.79 -4.83
N ASP A 154 -6.37 9.92 -4.87
CA ASP A 154 -6.59 10.71 -6.10
C ASP A 154 -5.55 11.84 -6.26
N ALA A 155 -4.51 11.82 -5.41
CA ALA A 155 -3.45 12.82 -5.28
C ALA A 155 -3.94 14.25 -4.96
N THR A 156 -5.19 14.40 -4.52
CA THR A 156 -5.80 15.70 -4.22
C THR A 156 -6.63 15.65 -2.95
N SER A 157 -7.82 15.07 -2.99
CA SER A 157 -8.84 15.16 -1.93
C SER A 157 -9.03 13.86 -1.15
N TYR A 158 -8.47 12.76 -1.62
CA TYR A 158 -8.63 11.43 -1.04
C TYR A 158 -7.27 10.81 -0.74
N TRP A 159 -7.03 10.49 0.53
CA TRP A 159 -5.78 9.88 0.98
C TRP A 159 -6.10 8.79 1.99
N GLN A 160 -6.10 7.53 1.56
CA GLN A 160 -6.36 6.40 2.45
C GLN A 160 -5.13 5.53 2.64
N PHE A 161 -4.61 5.51 3.86
CA PHE A 161 -3.46 4.70 4.25
C PHE A 161 -3.92 3.37 4.86
N PHE A 162 -3.22 2.29 4.54
CA PHE A 162 -3.50 0.94 5.01
C PHE A 162 -2.23 0.27 5.53
N TRP A 163 -2.36 -0.53 6.59
CA TRP A 163 -1.26 -1.35 7.09
C TRP A 163 -1.77 -2.63 7.73
N VAL A 164 -0.95 -3.68 7.67
CA VAL A 164 -1.17 -4.91 8.43
C VAL A 164 -0.88 -4.61 9.90
N SER A 165 -1.83 -4.95 10.77
CA SER A 165 -1.79 -4.74 12.21
C SER A 165 -1.68 -6.09 12.93
N ASN A 166 -1.93 -6.09 14.24
CA ASN A 166 -1.91 -7.26 15.09
C ASN A 166 -2.76 -8.43 14.57
N LYS A 167 -2.35 -9.63 14.99
CA LYS A 167 -3.16 -10.85 14.94
C LYS A 167 -3.91 -10.92 16.26
N SER A 168 -5.23 -11.06 16.18
CA SER A 168 -6.07 -11.39 17.32
C SER A 168 -6.74 -12.72 17.04
N ASN A 169 -6.60 -13.67 17.97
CA ASN A 169 -7.01 -15.06 17.76
C ASN A 169 -6.38 -15.63 16.47
N ASP A 170 -7.24 -16.13 15.57
CA ASP A 170 -6.90 -16.72 14.29
C ASP A 170 -6.95 -15.74 13.10
N HIS A 171 -7.24 -14.46 13.36
CA HIS A 171 -7.44 -13.44 12.33
C HIS A 171 -6.33 -12.39 12.35
N VAL A 172 -5.90 -11.99 11.15
CA VAL A 172 -5.02 -10.83 10.97
C VAL A 172 -5.88 -9.60 10.75
N SER A 173 -5.52 -8.47 11.35
CA SER A 173 -6.22 -7.21 11.13
C SER A 173 -5.48 -6.35 10.12
N ILE A 174 -6.19 -5.79 9.14
CA ILE A 174 -5.72 -4.63 8.37
C ILE A 174 -6.44 -3.40 8.90
N LYS A 175 -5.67 -2.40 9.29
CA LYS A 175 -6.18 -1.09 9.70
C LYS A 175 -6.02 -0.10 8.56
N ASN A 176 -6.90 0.89 8.53
CA ASN A 176 -6.78 2.00 7.60
C ASN A 176 -7.23 3.33 8.22
N VAL A 177 -6.73 4.41 7.64
CA VAL A 177 -7.17 5.78 7.92
C VAL A 177 -7.40 6.52 6.61
N THR A 178 -8.51 7.28 6.54
CA THR A 178 -8.81 8.16 5.40
C THR A 178 -8.67 9.62 5.83
N LEU A 179 -8.01 10.42 4.98
CA LEU A 179 -7.79 11.85 5.17
C LEU A 179 -8.23 12.61 3.93
N THR A 180 -8.68 13.84 4.15
CA THR A 180 -9.09 14.77 3.09
C THR A 180 -8.13 15.94 2.91
N GLN A 181 -7.18 16.12 3.84
CA GLN A 181 -6.21 17.19 3.79
C GLN A 181 -4.85 16.68 3.27
N PRO A 182 -4.32 17.23 2.17
CA PRO A 182 -2.99 16.86 1.66
C PRO A 182 -1.89 17.03 2.70
N SER A 183 -1.87 18.15 3.43
CA SER A 183 -0.86 18.43 4.45
C SER A 183 -0.74 17.32 5.49
N ALA A 184 -1.88 16.79 5.95
CA ALA A 184 -1.95 15.63 6.81
C ALA A 184 -1.30 14.42 6.15
N ALA A 185 -1.71 14.06 4.93
CA ALA A 185 -1.17 12.93 4.20
C ALA A 185 0.36 13.02 4.00
N PHE A 186 0.90 14.20 3.68
CA PHE A 186 2.34 14.41 3.55
C PHE A 186 3.09 14.29 4.88
N ALA A 187 2.52 14.78 5.98
CA ALA A 187 3.09 14.58 7.31
C ALA A 187 3.22 13.08 7.64
N ILE A 188 2.21 12.27 7.26
CA ILE A 188 2.24 10.82 7.41
C ILE A 188 3.31 10.18 6.55
N ILE A 189 3.35 10.53 5.25
CA ILE A 189 4.36 10.02 4.33
C ILE A 189 5.76 10.32 4.89
N ARG A 190 5.99 11.56 5.34
CA ARG A 190 7.26 11.95 5.97
C ARG A 190 7.58 11.08 7.19
N ALA A 191 6.64 10.92 8.11
CA ALA A 191 6.82 10.10 9.31
C ALA A 191 7.14 8.64 8.96
N ILE A 192 6.49 8.06 7.94
CA ILE A 192 6.78 6.70 7.46
C ILE A 192 8.21 6.64 6.92
N LEU A 193 8.63 7.60 6.11
CA LEU A 193 9.94 7.58 5.44
C LEU A 193 11.12 7.89 6.37
N THR A 194 10.91 8.68 7.44
CA THR A 194 11.96 9.01 8.41
C THR A 194 12.24 7.90 9.41
N GLN A 195 11.30 6.96 9.59
CA GLN A 195 11.51 5.82 10.49
C GLN A 195 12.54 4.84 9.93
N SER A 196 13.26 4.14 10.81
CA SER A 196 14.21 3.09 10.40
C SER A 196 13.48 1.99 9.59
N PRO A 197 14.03 1.53 8.45
CA PRO A 197 13.46 0.39 7.71
C PRO A 197 13.37 -0.90 8.54
N LYS A 198 14.20 -1.00 9.59
CA LYS A 198 14.26 -2.12 10.53
C LYS A 198 13.40 -1.90 11.78
N ALA A 199 12.60 -0.83 11.83
CA ALA A 199 11.69 -0.60 12.93
C ALA A 199 10.69 -1.76 13.04
N HIS A 200 10.40 -2.18 14.27
CA HIS A 200 9.41 -3.22 14.57
C HIS A 200 8.03 -2.63 14.88
N GLU A 201 7.94 -1.30 14.93
CA GLU A 201 6.74 -0.52 15.19
C GLU A 201 6.64 0.61 14.17
N ILE A 202 5.40 0.97 13.82
CA ILE A 202 5.14 2.19 13.08
C ILE A 202 4.59 3.20 14.07
N SER A 203 5.39 4.22 14.37
CA SER A 203 4.92 5.41 15.08
C SER A 203 4.24 6.32 14.08
N LEU A 204 2.93 6.46 14.25
CA LEU A 204 2.08 7.28 13.40
C LEU A 204 1.47 8.38 14.30
N PRO A 205 1.64 9.67 13.96
CA PRO A 205 1.27 10.80 14.84
C PRO A 205 -0.16 10.78 15.40
N TRP A 206 -1.09 10.11 14.72
CA TRP A 206 -2.50 10.06 15.08
C TRP A 206 -2.92 8.77 15.82
N LEU A 207 -2.05 7.76 15.89
CA LEU A 207 -2.41 6.46 16.45
C LEU A 207 -2.41 6.44 17.98
N GLY A 208 -1.98 7.52 18.65
CA GLY A 208 -1.89 7.62 20.11
C GLY A 208 -0.83 6.72 20.73
N GLU A 209 -0.63 5.52 20.17
CA GLU A 209 0.37 4.53 20.51
C GLU A 209 0.96 3.92 19.23
N PRO A 210 2.25 3.54 19.21
CA PRO A 210 2.86 2.85 18.08
C PRO A 210 2.12 1.55 17.74
N ALA A 211 1.90 1.30 16.46
CA ALA A 211 1.35 0.02 16.02
C ALA A 211 2.48 -1.02 15.94
N LYS A 212 2.24 -2.25 16.42
CA LYS A 212 3.11 -3.43 16.27
C LYS A 212 2.66 -4.32 15.10
N PRO A 213 2.95 -3.96 13.85
CA PRO A 213 2.58 -4.79 12.71
C PRO A 213 3.24 -6.18 12.79
N HIS A 214 2.46 -7.22 12.49
CA HIS A 214 2.99 -8.55 12.25
C HIS A 214 3.07 -8.83 10.75
N LYS A 215 4.12 -9.54 10.34
CA LYS A 215 4.31 -9.91 8.93
C LYS A 215 3.47 -11.14 8.57
N LEU A 216 2.69 -11.04 7.50
CA LEU A 216 1.83 -12.14 7.03
C LEU A 216 2.59 -13.44 6.77
N ARG A 217 3.80 -13.34 6.19
CA ARG A 217 4.67 -14.50 5.94
C ARG A 217 5.07 -15.26 7.20
N GLN A 218 5.16 -14.58 8.34
CA GLN A 218 5.49 -15.22 9.63
C GLN A 218 4.26 -15.90 10.24
N LEU A 219 3.08 -15.31 10.03
CA LEU A 219 1.82 -15.81 10.57
C LEU A 219 1.28 -17.04 9.82
N TRP A 220 1.60 -17.18 8.53
CA TRP A 220 1.07 -18.25 7.66
C TRP A 220 2.07 -19.36 7.31
N ARG A 221 3.30 -19.30 7.83
CA ARG A 221 4.31 -20.35 7.67
C ARG A 221 4.20 -21.49 8.69
N LYS A 222 3.27 -21.39 9.65
CA LYS A 222 2.93 -22.47 10.59
C LYS A 222 1.78 -23.29 10.04
#